data_AF-A0AA43L084-F1
#
_entry.id   AF-A0AA43L084-F1
#
_cell.length_a   1.000
_cell.length_b   1.000
_cell.length_c   1.000
_cell.angle_alpha   90.00
_cell.angle_beta   90.00
_cell.angle_gamma   90.00
#
_symmetry.space_group_name_H-M   'P 1'
#
loop_
_entity.id
_entity.type
_entity.pdbx_description
1 polymer ?
#
loop_
_entity_poly.entity_id
_entity_poly.type
_entity_poly.pdbx_seq_one_letter_code
_entity_poly.pdbx_strand_id
1 'polypeptide(L)'
;MTTISKISKRAVMIRAWKIYRRGNYSKNFGECLSRAWWVEKETQKALLEEYYWEHPEARPETLGDRIRRENREKGIPEPVFTRDLRGKFSFI
;
A
#
# COMPACT_ATOMS: atom_id res chain seq x y z
N MET A 1 -15.73 -14.54 -6.51
CA MET A 1 -14.86 -14.32 -5.33
C MET A 1 -13.42 -14.27 -5.81
N THR A 2 -12.92 -13.08 -6.13
CA THR A 2 -11.52 -12.85 -6.45
C THR A 2 -10.72 -12.96 -5.15
N THR A 3 -10.04 -14.08 -4.98
CA THR A 3 -9.11 -14.28 -3.87
C THR A 3 -7.98 -13.26 -4.02
N ILE A 4 -8.01 -12.19 -3.23
CA ILE A 4 -6.83 -11.33 -3.01
C ILE A 4 -5.72 -12.30 -2.60
N SER A 5 -4.78 -12.55 -3.53
CA SER A 5 -3.90 -13.71 -3.41
C SER A 5 -2.97 -13.46 -2.24
N LYS A 6 -3.07 -14.29 -1.19
CA LYS A 6 -2.16 -14.19 -0.05
C LYS A 6 -0.75 -14.40 -0.56
N ILE A 7 0.17 -13.49 -0.23
CA ILE A 7 1.59 -13.64 -0.57
C ILE A 7 2.07 -15.02 -0.08
N SER A 8 2.54 -15.84 -1.02
CA SER A 8 3.02 -17.17 -0.70
C SER A 8 4.38 -17.09 0.00
N LYS A 9 4.44 -17.52 1.26
CA LYS A 9 5.70 -17.63 2.02
C LYS A 9 6.74 -18.47 1.29
N ARG A 10 6.30 -19.54 0.60
CA ARG A 10 7.17 -20.39 -0.23
C ARG A 10 7.76 -19.62 -1.40
N ALA A 11 6.95 -18.80 -2.09
CA ALA A 11 7.44 -17.97 -3.19
C ALA A 11 8.47 -16.94 -2.72
N VAL A 12 8.21 -16.29 -1.58
CA VAL A 12 9.14 -15.36 -0.94
C VAL A 12 10.47 -16.06 -0.63
N MET A 13 10.43 -17.25 -0.03
CA MET A 13 11.65 -18.02 0.30
C MET A 13 12.44 -18.43 -0.96
N ILE A 14 11.77 -18.88 -2.01
CA ILE A 14 12.42 -19.22 -3.29
C ILE A 14 13.09 -17.98 -3.89
N ARG A 15 12.44 -16.81 -3.84
CA ARG A 15 13.00 -15.54 -4.32
C ARG A 15 14.19 -15.09 -3.47
N ALA A 16 14.06 -15.13 -2.14
CA ALA A 16 15.14 -14.79 -1.22
C ALA A 16 16.38 -15.65 -1.47
N TRP A 17 16.20 -16.95 -1.66
CA TRP A 17 17.28 -17.86 -2.01
C TRP A 17 17.92 -17.53 -3.36
N LYS A 18 17.13 -17.20 -4.38
CA LYS A 18 17.66 -16.78 -5.70
C LYS A 18 18.49 -15.50 -5.60
N ILE A 19 18.04 -14.52 -4.83
CA ILE A 19 18.77 -13.26 -4.62
C ILE A 19 20.08 -13.54 -3.87
N TYR A 20 20.01 -14.29 -2.77
CA TYR A 20 21.16 -14.66 -1.96
C TYR A 20 22.21 -15.43 -2.79
N ARG A 21 21.79 -16.45 -3.55
CA ARG A 21 22.71 -17.26 -4.37
C ARG A 21 23.41 -16.47 -5.47
N ARG A 22 22.77 -15.43 -6.01
CA ARG A 22 23.36 -14.57 -7.04
C ARG A 22 24.43 -13.65 -6.48
N GLY A 23 24.46 -13.39 -5.17
CA GLY A 23 25.49 -12.58 -4.51
C GLY A 23 25.50 -11.09 -4.84
N ASN A 24 24.69 -10.63 -5.80
CA ASN A 24 24.71 -9.24 -6.29
C ASN A 24 23.98 -8.23 -5.38
N TYR A 25 23.20 -8.69 -4.40
CA TYR A 25 22.44 -7.80 -3.50
C TYR A 25 23.06 -7.73 -2.11
N SER A 26 23.20 -8.88 -1.44
CA SER A 26 23.84 -9.00 -0.13
C SER A 26 24.28 -10.44 0.14
N LYS A 27 25.32 -10.59 0.96
CA LYS A 27 25.75 -11.87 1.53
C LYS A 27 25.00 -12.23 2.83
N ASN A 28 24.07 -11.40 3.28
CA ASN A 28 23.20 -11.68 4.41
C ASN A 28 21.83 -12.19 3.92
N PHE A 29 21.46 -13.41 4.32
CA PHE A 29 20.19 -14.01 3.91
C PHE A 29 18.97 -13.22 4.43
N GLY A 30 19.05 -12.61 5.61
CA GLY A 30 17.98 -11.78 6.17
C GLY A 30 17.69 -10.55 5.32
N GLU A 31 18.73 -9.89 4.79
CA GLU A 31 18.56 -8.75 3.88
C GLU A 31 17.94 -9.18 2.54
N CYS A 32 18.38 -10.32 2.00
CA CYS A 32 17.79 -10.92 0.82
C CYS A 32 16.32 -11.31 1.03
N LEU A 33 15.96 -11.77 2.22
CA LEU A 33 14.59 -12.10 2.60
C LEU A 33 13.71 -10.85 2.69
N SER A 34 14.19 -9.79 3.34
CA SER A 34 13.51 -8.49 3.38
C SER A 34 13.28 -7.94 1.98
N ARG A 35 14.27 -8.05 1.09
CA ARG A 35 14.15 -7.65 -0.31
C ARG A 35 13.10 -8.48 -1.06
N ALA A 36 13.11 -9.80 -0.89
CA ALA A 36 12.12 -10.68 -1.51
C ALA A 36 10.69 -10.33 -1.06
N TRP A 37 10.49 -10.06 0.23
CA TRP A 37 9.20 -9.60 0.77
C TRP A 37 8.74 -8.29 0.16
N TRP A 38 9.64 -7.31 0.03
CA TRP A 38 9.32 -6.04 -0.60
C TRP A 38 8.85 -6.24 -2.05
N VAL A 39 9.58 -7.04 -2.83
CA VAL A 39 9.21 -7.31 -4.23
C VAL A 39 7.83 -7.96 -4.33
N GLU A 40 7.55 -8.98 -3.51
CA GLU A 40 6.23 -9.64 -3.54
C GLU A 40 5.09 -8.71 -3.12
N LYS A 41 5.33 -7.80 -2.17
CA LYS A 41 4.35 -6.77 -1.78
C LYS A 41 4.07 -5.79 -2.91
N GLU A 42 5.11 -5.29 -3.58
CA GLU A 42 4.94 -4.36 -4.71
C GLU A 42 4.21 -5.04 -5.88
N THR A 43 4.55 -6.30 -6.19
CA THR A 43 3.83 -7.06 -7.22
C THR A 43 2.35 -7.23 -6.87
N GLN A 44 2.02 -7.62 -5.63
CA GLN A 44 0.63 -7.76 -5.22
C GLN A 44 -0.11 -6.42 -5.22
N LYS A 45 0.56 -5.34 -4.85
CA LYS A 45 -0.01 -3.98 -4.91
C LYS A 45 -0.35 -3.61 -6.35
N ALA A 46 0.55 -3.85 -7.30
CA ALA A 46 0.30 -3.57 -8.71
C ALA A 46 -0.90 -4.37 -9.26
N LEU A 47 -0.96 -5.67 -8.96
CA LEU A 47 -2.09 -6.53 -9.35
C LEU A 47 -3.41 -6.07 -8.73
N LEU A 48 -3.37 -5.59 -7.48
CA LEU A 48 -4.56 -5.08 -6.80
C LEU A 48 -5.04 -3.75 -7.40
N GLU A 49 -4.13 -2.86 -7.77
CA GLU A 49 -4.48 -1.61 -8.46
C GLU A 49 -5.05 -1.87 -9.85
N GLU A 50 -4.49 -2.81 -10.60
CA GLU A 50 -5.04 -3.25 -11.89
C GLU A 50 -6.47 -3.81 -11.71
N TYR A 51 -6.68 -4.65 -10.69
CA TYR A 51 -8.02 -5.15 -10.37
C TYR A 51 -9.00 -4.01 -10.05
N TYR A 52 -8.60 -3.00 -9.27
CA TYR A 52 -9.46 -1.85 -8.97
C TYR A 52 -9.66 -0.90 -10.14
N TRP A 53 -8.75 -0.90 -11.11
CA TRP A 53 -8.94 -0.18 -12.36
C TRP A 53 -10.06 -0.80 -13.20
N GLU A 54 -10.13 -2.14 -13.25
CA GLU A 54 -11.19 -2.89 -13.93
C GLU A 54 -12.51 -2.91 -13.15
N HIS A 55 -12.43 -2.89 -11.81
CA HIS A 55 -13.55 -2.98 -10.87
C HIS A 55 -13.52 -1.83 -9.85
N PRO A 56 -13.81 -0.59 -10.27
CA PRO A 56 -13.77 0.57 -9.38
C PRO A 56 -14.73 0.45 -8.19
N GLU A 57 -15.87 -0.22 -8.37
CA GLU A 57 -16.86 -0.50 -7.33
C GLU A 57 -16.35 -1.45 -6.23
N ALA A 58 -15.36 -2.27 -6.53
CA ALA A 58 -14.74 -3.19 -5.58
C ALA A 58 -13.64 -2.52 -4.74
N ARG A 59 -13.25 -1.28 -5.05
CA ARG A 59 -12.22 -0.56 -4.32
C ARG A 59 -12.71 -0.25 -2.89
N PRO A 60 -11.99 -0.70 -1.85
CA PRO A 60 -12.38 -0.44 -0.48
C PRO A 60 -12.28 1.05 -0.18
N GLU A 61 -13.23 1.53 0.61
CA GLU A 61 -13.21 2.88 1.17
C GLU A 61 -11.93 3.10 1.98
N THR A 62 -11.19 4.17 1.71
CA THR A 62 -10.00 4.49 2.50
C THR A 62 -10.40 4.92 3.92
N LEU A 63 -9.47 4.86 4.87
CA LEU A 63 -9.73 5.41 6.21
C LEU A 63 -10.12 6.89 6.15
N GLY A 64 -9.51 7.67 5.26
CA GLY A 64 -9.83 9.08 5.07
C GLY A 64 -11.22 9.31 4.49
N ASP A 65 -11.66 8.47 3.55
CA ASP A 65 -13.03 8.52 3.00
C ASP A 65 -14.08 8.23 4.08
N ARG A 66 -13.83 7.20 4.89
CA ARG A 66 -14.70 6.85 6.01
C ARG A 66 -14.79 7.96 7.05
N ILE A 67 -13.66 8.57 7.42
CA ILE A 67 -13.64 9.72 8.33
C ILE A 67 -14.44 10.89 7.75
N ARG A 68 -14.30 11.19 6.45
CA ARG A 68 -15.08 12.24 5.78
C ARG A 68 -16.58 11.94 5.79
N ARG A 69 -16.98 10.69 5.54
CA ARG A 69 -18.38 10.27 5.62
C ARG A 69 -18.94 10.43 7.03
N GLU A 70 -18.22 9.93 8.05
CA GLU A 70 -18.64 10.06 9.45
C GLU A 70 -18.74 11.51 9.90
N ASN A 71 -17.80 12.37 9.49
CA ASN A 71 -17.86 13.80 9.80
C ASN A 71 -19.06 14.47 9.15
N ARG A 72 -19.39 14.13 7.89
CA ARG A 72 -20.59 14.61 7.20
C ARG A 72 -21.87 14.19 7.92
N GLU A 73 -21.96 12.93 8.36
CA GLU A 73 -23.10 12.42 9.14
C GLU A 73 -23.25 13.12 10.50
N LYS A 74 -22.13 13.48 11.12
CA LYS A 74 -22.10 14.22 12.39
C LYS A 74 -22.28 15.74 12.23
N GLY A 75 -22.41 16.25 10.99
CA GLY A 75 -22.49 17.68 10.71
C GLY A 75 -21.18 18.43 11.01
N ILE A 76 -20.05 17.73 11.11
CA ILE A 76 -18.73 18.32 11.31
C ILE A 76 -18.25 18.83 9.94
N PRO A 77 -17.97 20.14 9.77
CA PRO A 77 -17.48 20.67 8.51
C PRO A 77 -16.14 20.03 8.14
N GLU A 78 -15.91 19.79 6.85
CA GLU A 78 -14.60 19.32 6.38
C GLU A 78 -13.55 20.40 6.72
N PRO A 79 -12.40 20.01 7.30
CA PRO A 79 -11.35 20.97 7.64
C PRO A 79 -10.86 21.65 6.37
N VAL A 80 -11.02 22.97 6.30
CA VAL A 80 -10.52 23.75 5.17
C VAL A 80 -9.05 24.02 5.41
N PHE A 81 -8.19 23.26 4.73
CA PHE A 81 -6.75 23.53 4.74
C PHE A 81 -6.48 24.80 3.94
N THR A 82 -6.28 25.91 4.64
CA THR A 82 -5.85 27.16 4.03
C THR A 82 -4.33 27.29 4.14
N ARG A 83 -3.70 27.61 3.01
CA ARG A 83 -2.29 27.96 2.96
C ARG A 83 -2.18 29.47 3.12
N ASP A 84 -1.56 29.93 4.20
CA ASP A 84 -1.29 31.36 4.35
C ASP A 84 -0.26 31.83 3.31
N LEU A 85 -0.14 33.15 3.14
CA LEU A 85 0.83 33.78 2.22
C LEU A 85 2.30 33.44 2.56
N ARG A 86 2.56 32.85 3.72
CA ARG A 86 3.89 32.41 4.20
C ARG A 86 4.09 30.89 4.04
N GLY A 87 3.13 30.18 3.46
CA GLY A 87 3.19 28.74 3.21
C GLY A 87 2.87 27.87 4.42
N LYS A 88 2.37 28.43 5.53
CA LYS A 88 1.94 27.69 6.72
C LYS A 88 0.52 27.17 6.51
N PHE A 89 0.31 25.88 6.79
CA PHE A 89 -1.02 25.28 6.78
C PHE A 89 -1.75 25.62 8.07
N SER A 90 -2.95 26.18 7.92
CA SER A 90 -3.86 26.49 9.03
C SER A 90 -5.16 25.70 8.83
N PHE A 91 -5.80 25.31 9.92
CA PHE A 91 -7.14 24.72 9.93
C PHE A 91 -8.14 25.76 10.45
N ILE A 92 -9.29 25.88 9.77
CA ILE A 92 -10.44 26.70 10.18
C ILE A 92 -11.62 25.75 10.38
#